data_AF-A0A0P0AHL9-F1
#
_entry.id   AF-A0A0P0AHL9-F1
#
_cell.length_a   1.000
_cell.length_b   1.000
_cell.length_c   1.000
_cell.angle_alpha   90.00
_cell.angle_beta   90.00
_cell.angle_gamma   90.00
#
_symmetry.space_group_name_H-M   'P 1'
#
loop_
_entity.id
_entity.type
_entity.pdbx_description
1 polymer ?
#
loop_
_entity_poly.entity_id
_entity_poly.type
_entity_poly.pdbx_seq_one_letter_code
_entity_poly.pdbx_strand_id
1 'polypeptide(L)'
;MTRSNAPLVQSEAELCAAFIDEFNRVPGWTCYPETAGFDILVVHEGGRQIGVEAKLQLNAKVADQILPQYWQDRYGAPGPDHRMVIVGRITEASQGIARLLEMCGIAVLAPSRGHRRRDGKFVDFPEFHLRHWLQHLSGPQLFDWNPAERCHVPIVVPDVPAGVPAPLRLTEWKEGALKVIATLRRQGFITTKQIAECGVSATNWTRSWLDKGAERGTWVESARMPAFDQQHPEAFTKIQQALDKSAQPTLFT
;
A
#
# COMPACT_ATOMS: atom_id res chain seq x y z
N MET A 1 25.30 1.17 -33.42
CA MET A 1 24.25 1.88 -32.67
C MET A 1 24.78 2.17 -31.28
N THR A 2 25.10 3.42 -30.98
CA THR A 2 25.52 3.86 -29.64
C THR A 2 24.33 3.67 -28.69
N ARG A 3 24.42 2.68 -27.80
CA ARG A 3 23.48 2.55 -26.67
C ARG A 3 23.52 3.87 -25.90
N SER A 4 22.41 4.58 -25.80
CA SER A 4 22.36 5.78 -24.96
C SER A 4 22.68 5.37 -23.52
N ASN A 5 23.68 6.02 -22.93
CA ASN A 5 24.08 5.85 -21.53
C ASN A 5 23.14 6.56 -20.55
N ALA A 6 22.08 7.18 -21.06
CA ALA A 6 21.07 7.85 -20.24
C ALA A 6 20.31 6.80 -19.39
N PRO A 7 20.07 7.10 -18.09
CA PRO A 7 19.30 6.21 -17.24
C PRO A 7 17.87 6.07 -17.78
N LEU A 8 17.35 4.83 -17.76
CA LEU A 8 16.02 4.49 -18.29
C LEU A 8 14.88 5.08 -17.44
N VAL A 9 15.16 5.32 -16.16
CA VAL A 9 14.31 5.99 -15.18
C VAL A 9 15.13 7.05 -14.45
N GLN A 10 14.57 8.24 -14.27
CA GLN A 10 15.26 9.39 -13.69
C GLN A 10 14.90 9.64 -12.22
N SER A 11 13.80 9.04 -11.74
CA SER A 11 13.32 9.18 -10.37
C SER A 11 12.75 7.88 -9.81
N GLU A 12 12.62 7.81 -8.48
CA GLU A 12 11.95 6.69 -7.78
C GLU A 12 10.46 6.67 -8.14
N ALA A 13 9.82 7.84 -8.26
CA ALA A 13 8.44 7.95 -8.73
C ALA A 13 8.23 7.37 -10.14
N GLU A 14 9.15 7.61 -11.08
CA GLU A 14 9.08 7.01 -12.42
C GLU A 14 9.27 5.49 -12.38
N LEU A 15 10.19 5.00 -11.53
CA LEU A 15 10.43 3.57 -11.33
C LEU A 15 9.18 2.87 -10.76
N CYS A 16 8.59 3.44 -9.71
CA CYS A 16 7.37 2.93 -9.10
C CYS A 16 6.18 2.99 -10.06
N ALA A 17 6.01 4.10 -10.79
CA ALA A 17 4.91 4.25 -11.75
C ALA A 17 4.98 3.20 -12.87
N ALA A 18 6.19 2.93 -13.40
CA ALA A 18 6.39 1.90 -14.41
C ALA A 18 6.06 0.50 -13.87
N PHE A 19 6.51 0.19 -12.66
CA PHE A 19 6.21 -1.08 -12.01
C PHE A 19 4.71 -1.26 -11.78
N ILE A 20 4.04 -0.26 -11.21
CA ILE A 20 2.59 -0.27 -10.94
C ILE A 20 1.79 -0.43 -12.24
N ASP A 21 2.14 0.33 -13.29
CA ASP A 21 1.51 0.28 -14.61
C ASP A 21 1.58 -1.12 -15.23
N GLU A 22 2.71 -1.82 -15.06
CA GLU A 22 2.88 -3.17 -15.58
C GLU A 22 2.21 -4.23 -14.69
N PHE A 23 2.36 -4.15 -13.37
CA PHE A 23 1.81 -5.14 -12.44
C PHE A 23 0.27 -5.11 -12.42
N ASN A 24 -0.36 -3.94 -12.47
CA ASN A 24 -1.82 -3.81 -12.54
C ASN A 24 -2.43 -4.35 -13.84
N ARG A 25 -1.62 -4.62 -14.88
CA ARG A 25 -2.07 -5.33 -16.10
C ARG A 25 -1.99 -6.85 -15.97
N VAL A 26 -1.42 -7.35 -14.87
CA VAL A 26 -1.42 -8.78 -14.56
C VAL A 26 -2.78 -9.11 -13.92
N PRO A 27 -3.57 -10.03 -14.48
CA PRO A 27 -4.87 -10.40 -13.92
C PRO A 27 -4.76 -10.87 -12.46
N GLY A 28 -5.71 -10.46 -11.63
CA GLY A 28 -5.81 -10.87 -10.23
C GLY A 28 -4.91 -10.10 -9.27
N TRP A 29 -4.07 -9.18 -9.75
CA TRP A 29 -3.17 -8.39 -8.90
C TRP A 29 -3.52 -6.91 -8.88
N THR A 30 -3.28 -6.26 -7.74
CA THR A 30 -3.48 -4.81 -7.56
C THR A 30 -2.37 -4.24 -6.71
N CYS A 31 -1.76 -3.15 -7.16
CA CYS A 31 -0.78 -2.38 -6.40
C CYS A 31 -1.48 -1.34 -5.52
N TYR A 32 -1.03 -1.26 -4.27
CA TYR A 32 -1.42 -0.25 -3.29
C TYR A 32 -0.17 0.59 -2.95
N PRO A 33 -0.03 1.78 -3.53
CA PRO A 33 1.07 2.69 -3.23
C PRO A 33 1.15 3.01 -1.74
N GLU A 34 2.37 3.16 -1.21
CA GLU A 34 2.65 3.76 0.12
C GLU A 34 1.89 3.09 1.27
N THR A 35 1.80 1.76 1.21
CA THR A 35 0.94 0.94 2.05
C THR A 35 1.75 0.00 2.95
N ALA A 36 1.32 -0.14 4.20
CA ALA A 36 1.92 -1.04 5.20
C ALA A 36 3.42 -0.84 5.46
N GLY A 37 3.93 0.38 5.22
CA GLY A 37 5.34 0.71 5.42
C GLY A 37 6.25 0.43 4.22
N PHE A 38 5.70 -0.13 3.14
CA PHE A 38 6.40 -0.33 1.87
C PHE A 38 6.08 0.79 0.88
N ASP A 39 6.98 1.02 -0.09
CA ASP A 39 6.70 1.93 -1.21
C ASP A 39 5.49 1.44 -2.01
N ILE A 40 5.32 0.12 -2.15
CA ILE A 40 4.16 -0.52 -2.78
C ILE A 40 3.84 -1.81 -2.05
N LEU A 41 2.56 -2.03 -1.71
CA LEU A 41 2.04 -3.34 -1.33
C LEU A 41 1.27 -3.92 -2.52
N VAL A 42 1.69 -5.06 -3.04
CA VAL A 42 1.00 -5.74 -4.15
C VAL A 42 0.14 -6.85 -3.59
N VAL A 43 -1.14 -6.88 -3.96
CA VAL A 43 -2.13 -7.80 -3.40
C VAL A 43 -2.79 -8.60 -4.51
N HIS A 44 -2.82 -9.92 -4.37
CA HIS A 44 -3.58 -10.82 -5.23
C HIS A 44 -5.02 -10.96 -4.71
N GLU A 45 -6.00 -11.21 -5.59
CA GLU A 45 -7.40 -11.48 -5.22
C GLU A 45 -7.56 -12.67 -4.26
N GLY A 46 -6.64 -13.64 -4.34
CA GLY A 46 -6.54 -14.77 -3.39
C GLY A 46 -5.92 -14.42 -2.04
N GLY A 47 -5.61 -13.14 -1.78
CA GLY A 47 -5.11 -12.64 -0.49
C GLY A 47 -3.59 -12.62 -0.33
N ARG A 48 -2.82 -13.18 -1.27
CA ARG A 48 -1.35 -13.15 -1.25
C ARG A 48 -0.82 -11.71 -1.38
N GLN A 49 0.22 -11.38 -0.63
CA GLN A 49 0.83 -10.05 -0.58
C GLN A 49 2.34 -10.07 -0.91
N ILE A 50 2.79 -9.03 -1.60
CA ILE A 50 4.20 -8.75 -1.85
C ILE A 50 4.51 -7.32 -1.39
N GLY A 51 5.37 -7.17 -0.39
CA GLY A 51 5.90 -5.86 0.00
C GLY A 51 7.07 -5.47 -0.91
N VAL A 52 7.04 -4.25 -1.45
CA VAL A 52 8.01 -3.75 -2.43
C VAL A 52 8.69 -2.49 -1.92
N GLU A 53 10.02 -2.50 -1.90
CA GLU A 53 10.87 -1.33 -1.70
C GLU A 53 11.47 -0.87 -3.04
N ALA A 54 11.54 0.43 -3.27
CA ALA A 54 12.00 1.04 -4.50
C ALA A 54 13.19 1.97 -4.26
N LYS A 55 14.27 1.79 -5.04
CA LYS A 55 15.43 2.68 -4.97
C LYS A 55 16.14 2.81 -6.30
N LEU A 56 16.56 4.01 -6.70
CA LEU A 56 17.33 4.15 -7.95
C LEU A 56 18.65 3.36 -7.97
N GLN A 57 19.32 3.22 -6.82
CA GLN A 57 20.52 2.42 -6.66
C GLN A 57 20.36 1.46 -5.49
N LEU A 58 20.65 0.18 -5.73
CA LEU A 58 20.67 -0.82 -4.68
C LEU A 58 21.86 -0.59 -3.74
N ASN A 59 21.59 -0.50 -2.45
CA ASN A 59 22.58 -0.29 -1.40
C ASN A 59 22.16 -1.00 -0.10
N ALA A 60 23.04 -1.02 0.89
CA ALA A 60 22.79 -1.71 2.16
C ALA A 60 21.56 -1.18 2.93
N LYS A 61 21.21 0.10 2.78
CA LYS A 61 20.02 0.67 3.42
C LYS A 61 18.74 0.06 2.84
N VAL A 62 18.70 -0.21 1.53
CA VAL A 62 17.54 -0.88 0.92
C VAL A 62 17.41 -2.31 1.45
N ALA A 63 18.53 -3.01 1.64
CA ALA A 63 18.54 -4.35 2.25
C ALA A 63 18.02 -4.33 3.70
N ASP A 64 18.42 -3.33 4.50
CA ASP A 64 17.94 -3.12 5.86
C ASP A 64 16.43 -2.78 5.90
N GLN A 65 15.94 -1.98 4.96
CA GLN A 65 14.52 -1.61 4.86
C GLN A 65 13.62 -2.79 4.46
N ILE A 66 14.07 -3.63 3.51
CA ILE A 66 13.24 -4.73 3.01
C ILE A 66 13.20 -5.91 3.97
N LEU A 67 14.19 -6.12 4.84
CA LEU A 67 14.18 -7.22 5.81
C LEU A 67 13.25 -6.91 6.99
N PRO A 68 12.58 -7.92 7.59
CA PRO A 68 11.86 -7.69 8.84
C PRO A 68 12.83 -7.27 9.95
N GLN A 69 12.36 -6.38 10.82
CA GLN A 69 13.12 -5.98 11.99
C GLN A 69 13.01 -7.04 13.08
N TYR A 70 14.06 -7.23 13.89
CA TYR A 70 14.13 -8.34 14.85
C TYR A 70 12.93 -8.44 15.82
N TRP A 71 12.28 -7.31 16.13
CA TRP A 71 11.10 -7.28 17.00
C TRP A 71 9.81 -7.62 16.26
N GLN A 72 9.72 -7.36 14.96
CA GLN A 72 8.55 -7.68 14.16
C GLN A 72 8.33 -9.20 14.13
N ASP A 73 9.40 -9.95 13.88
CA ASP A 73 9.37 -11.42 13.91
C ASP A 73 9.08 -11.95 15.31
N ARG A 74 9.65 -11.32 16.36
CA ARG A 74 9.50 -11.77 17.74
C ARG A 74 8.09 -11.58 18.31
N TYR A 75 7.38 -10.54 17.88
CA TYR A 75 6.06 -10.18 18.41
C TYR A 75 4.92 -10.41 17.41
N GLY A 76 5.20 -11.06 16.28
CA GLY A 76 4.18 -11.42 15.28
C GLY A 76 3.57 -10.20 14.60
N ALA A 77 4.37 -9.17 14.29
CA ALA A 77 3.87 -8.00 13.58
C ALA A 77 3.32 -8.39 12.19
N PRO A 78 2.26 -7.72 11.71
CA PRO A 78 1.74 -7.99 10.38
C PRO A 78 2.81 -7.80 9.29
N GLY A 79 2.78 -8.65 8.27
CA GLY A 79 3.75 -8.63 7.17
C GLY A 79 3.19 -9.17 5.86
N PRO A 80 3.89 -8.97 4.73
CA PRO A 80 3.52 -9.58 3.47
C PRO A 80 4.02 -11.04 3.40
N ASP A 81 3.40 -11.87 2.56
CA ASP A 81 3.86 -13.25 2.32
C ASP A 81 5.23 -13.26 1.62
N HIS A 82 5.46 -12.30 0.72
CA HIS A 82 6.70 -12.18 -0.03
C HIS A 82 7.25 -10.76 -0.05
N ARG A 83 8.52 -10.63 -0.45
CA ARG A 83 9.22 -9.35 -0.46
C ARG A 83 10.01 -9.17 -1.76
N MET A 84 10.06 -7.93 -2.23
CA MET A 84 10.73 -7.56 -3.47
C MET A 84 11.40 -6.19 -3.35
N VAL A 85 12.52 -6.03 -4.04
CA VAL A 85 13.17 -4.75 -4.26
C VAL A 85 13.13 -4.44 -5.75
N ILE A 86 12.71 -3.23 -6.12
CA ILE A 86 12.86 -2.71 -7.48
C ILE A 86 13.91 -1.61 -7.50
N VAL A 87 14.82 -1.67 -8.47
CA VAL A 87 15.86 -0.67 -8.64
C VAL A 87 15.97 -0.14 -10.06
N GLY A 88 16.49 1.09 -10.21
CA GLY A 88 16.69 1.69 -11.52
C GLY A 88 17.73 0.96 -12.38
N ARG A 89 18.72 0.34 -11.74
CA ARG A 89 19.71 -0.54 -12.38
C ARG A 89 20.45 -1.39 -11.34
N ILE A 90 20.91 -2.56 -11.76
CA ILE A 90 21.91 -3.35 -11.02
C ILE A 90 23.28 -3.07 -11.65
N THR A 91 24.23 -2.65 -10.84
CA THR A 91 25.63 -2.41 -11.24
C THR A 91 26.53 -3.51 -10.72
N GLU A 92 27.76 -3.60 -11.20
CA GLU A 92 28.78 -4.51 -10.65
C GLU A 92 28.95 -4.32 -9.14
N ALA A 93 28.98 -3.06 -8.68
CA ALA A 93 29.11 -2.73 -7.26
C ALA A 93 27.91 -3.18 -6.40
N SER A 94 26.73 -3.32 -6.99
CA SER A 94 25.51 -3.73 -6.27
C SER A 94 25.10 -5.17 -6.53
N GLN A 95 25.77 -5.88 -7.45
CA GLN A 95 25.43 -7.26 -7.82
C GLN A 95 25.57 -8.23 -6.64
N GLY A 96 26.57 -8.01 -5.78
CA GLY A 96 26.74 -8.80 -4.56
C GLY A 96 25.58 -8.67 -3.58
N ILE A 97 25.02 -7.46 -3.45
CA ILE A 97 23.84 -7.19 -2.60
C ILE A 97 22.60 -7.85 -3.21
N ALA A 98 22.42 -7.72 -4.53
CA ALA A 98 21.28 -8.34 -5.23
C ALA A 98 21.26 -9.85 -5.01
N ARG A 99 22.41 -10.51 -5.23
CA ARG A 99 22.57 -11.95 -5.00
C ARG A 99 22.29 -12.34 -3.54
N LEU A 100 22.73 -11.52 -2.57
CA LEU A 100 22.47 -11.79 -1.16
C LEU A 100 20.97 -11.74 -0.85
N LEU A 101 20.26 -10.72 -1.32
CA LEU A 101 18.80 -10.59 -1.14
C LEU A 101 18.06 -11.75 -1.81
N GLU A 102 18.46 -12.13 -3.02
CA GLU A 102 17.90 -13.28 -3.73
C GLU A 102 18.12 -14.60 -2.97
N MET A 103 19.29 -14.78 -2.33
CA MET A 103 19.55 -15.92 -1.45
C MET A 103 18.68 -15.91 -0.19
N CYS A 104 18.23 -14.73 0.27
CA CYS A 104 17.22 -14.58 1.32
C CYS A 104 15.77 -14.72 0.77
N GLY A 105 15.61 -15.09 -0.50
CA GLY A 105 14.31 -15.23 -1.16
C GLY A 105 13.57 -13.90 -1.38
N ILE A 106 14.31 -12.79 -1.48
CA ILE A 106 13.80 -11.47 -1.83
C ILE A 106 14.16 -11.21 -3.29
N ALA A 107 13.17 -11.01 -4.15
CA ALA A 107 13.44 -10.70 -5.55
C ALA A 107 14.05 -9.30 -5.71
N VAL A 108 15.03 -9.16 -6.59
CA VAL A 108 15.61 -7.86 -6.95
C VAL A 108 15.45 -7.62 -8.43
N LEU A 109 14.55 -6.71 -8.81
CA LEU A 109 14.23 -6.43 -10.21
C LEU A 109 14.80 -5.08 -10.65
N ALA A 110 15.28 -5.03 -11.88
CA ALA A 110 15.60 -3.79 -12.57
C ALA A 110 14.90 -3.79 -13.94
N PRO A 111 14.33 -2.65 -14.38
CA PRO A 111 13.66 -2.58 -15.65
C PRO A 111 14.69 -2.69 -16.79
N SER A 112 14.31 -3.44 -17.81
CA SER A 112 14.97 -3.46 -19.11
C SER A 112 14.34 -2.42 -20.04
N ARG A 113 15.03 -2.11 -21.14
CA ARG A 113 14.52 -1.17 -22.15
C ARG A 113 13.50 -1.89 -23.04
N GLY A 114 12.23 -1.54 -22.88
CA GLY A 114 11.14 -1.90 -23.78
C GLY A 114 10.88 -0.81 -24.82
N HIS A 115 10.05 -1.12 -25.83
CA HIS A 115 9.63 -0.16 -26.87
C HIS A 115 8.11 -0.14 -27.05
N ARG A 116 7.48 1.04 -26.93
CA ARG A 116 6.03 1.23 -27.13
C ARG A 116 5.78 2.22 -28.24
N ARG A 117 4.67 2.07 -28.97
CA ARG A 117 4.20 3.11 -29.89
C ARG A 117 3.42 4.19 -29.12
N ARG A 118 3.84 5.44 -29.29
CA ARG A 118 3.14 6.64 -28.84
C ARG A 118 3.09 7.64 -30.00
N ASP A 119 1.90 8.08 -30.39
CA ASP A 119 1.69 9.02 -31.50
C ASP A 119 2.40 8.61 -32.80
N GLY A 120 2.36 7.31 -33.12
CA GLY A 120 3.00 6.75 -34.32
C GLY A 120 4.53 6.58 -34.25
N LYS A 121 5.18 6.98 -33.16
CA LYS A 121 6.62 6.83 -32.94
C LYS A 121 6.93 5.75 -31.90
N PHE A 122 8.04 5.03 -32.09
CA PHE A 122 8.57 4.15 -31.05
C PHE A 122 9.28 4.98 -29.98
N VAL A 123 8.87 4.80 -28.73
CA VAL A 123 9.49 5.40 -27.55
C VAL A 123 10.00 4.31 -26.63
N ASP A 124 11.18 4.53 -26.06
CA ASP A 124 11.75 3.65 -25.03
C ASP A 124 10.93 3.78 -23.75
N PHE A 125 10.73 2.67 -23.05
CA PHE A 125 10.08 2.66 -21.74
C PHE A 125 10.71 1.59 -20.82
N PRO A 126 10.66 1.79 -19.48
CA PRO A 126 11.08 0.77 -18.52
C PRO A 126 10.10 -0.42 -18.47
N GLU A 127 10.62 -1.63 -18.64
CA GLU A 127 9.84 -2.88 -18.66
C GLU A 127 10.48 -3.95 -17.76
N PHE A 128 9.70 -4.46 -16.81
CA PHE A 128 10.12 -5.45 -15.81
C PHE A 128 9.83 -6.90 -16.21
N HIS A 129 9.02 -7.12 -17.26
CA HIS A 129 8.58 -8.44 -17.72
C HIS A 129 7.82 -9.24 -16.65
N LEU A 130 6.98 -8.56 -15.85
CA LEU A 130 6.32 -9.10 -14.66
C LEU A 130 5.39 -10.27 -14.98
N ARG A 131 4.67 -10.24 -16.11
CA ARG A 131 3.82 -11.36 -16.52
C ARG A 131 4.66 -12.63 -16.71
N HIS A 132 5.79 -12.52 -17.41
CA HIS A 132 6.70 -13.64 -17.61
C HIS A 132 7.37 -14.05 -16.30
N TRP A 133 7.82 -13.08 -15.51
CA TRP A 133 8.44 -13.31 -14.21
C TRP A 133 7.52 -14.08 -13.25
N LEU A 134 6.23 -13.74 -13.18
CA LEU A 134 5.24 -14.47 -12.37
C LEU A 134 4.92 -15.87 -12.90
N GLN A 135 5.01 -16.09 -14.22
CA GLN A 135 4.69 -17.36 -14.86
C GLN A 135 5.84 -18.37 -14.84
N HIS A 136 7.09 -17.91 -14.79
CA HIS A 136 8.29 -18.74 -14.99
C HIS A 136 9.13 -18.77 -13.72
N LEU A 137 8.51 -19.10 -12.58
CA LEU A 137 9.10 -19.27 -11.24
C LEU A 137 10.15 -20.41 -11.16
N SER A 138 11.13 -20.39 -12.06
CA SER A 138 12.30 -21.27 -12.14
C SER A 138 13.56 -20.61 -11.55
N GLY A 139 13.47 -19.35 -11.07
CA GLY A 139 14.51 -18.64 -10.30
C GLY A 139 14.28 -18.73 -8.79
N PRO A 140 15.14 -18.12 -7.93
CA PRO A 140 15.02 -18.25 -6.47
C PRO A 140 13.60 -17.88 -6.05
N GLN A 141 12.88 -18.91 -5.59
CA GLN A 141 11.47 -18.81 -5.22
C GLN A 141 11.37 -17.73 -4.15
N LEU A 142 10.47 -16.76 -4.36
CA LEU A 142 10.15 -15.80 -3.32
C LEU A 142 9.92 -16.58 -2.03
N PHE A 143 10.71 -16.29 -1.00
CA PHE A 143 10.54 -16.96 0.28
C PHE A 143 9.15 -16.61 0.79
N ASP A 144 8.39 -17.62 1.20
CA ASP A 144 7.16 -17.42 1.93
C ASP A 144 7.53 -17.10 3.38
N TRP A 145 7.40 -15.83 3.75
CA TRP A 145 7.67 -15.36 5.10
C TRP A 145 6.60 -15.81 6.10
N ASN A 146 5.48 -16.35 5.62
CA ASN A 146 4.38 -16.92 6.41
C ASN A 146 4.04 -16.08 7.66
N PRO A 147 3.69 -14.79 7.49
CA PRO A 147 3.43 -13.90 8.61
C PRO A 147 2.17 -14.37 9.37
N ALA A 148 2.17 -14.19 10.70
CA ALA A 148 1.03 -14.54 11.54
C ALA A 148 -0.25 -13.78 11.14
N GLU A 149 -0.07 -12.53 10.68
CA GLU A 149 -1.11 -11.68 10.15
C GLU A 149 -0.58 -10.97 8.90
N ARG A 150 -1.42 -10.85 7.87
CA ARG A 150 -1.07 -10.11 6.65
C ARG A 150 -1.16 -8.60 6.88
N CYS A 151 -0.43 -7.82 6.10
CA CYS A 151 -0.56 -6.37 6.14
C CYS A 151 -2.01 -5.92 5.89
N HIS A 152 -2.45 -4.88 6.61
CA HIS A 152 -3.73 -4.22 6.33
C HIS A 152 -3.75 -3.65 4.91
N VAL A 153 -4.83 -3.93 4.18
CA VAL A 153 -5.06 -3.42 2.83
C VAL A 153 -6.12 -2.33 2.89
N PRO A 154 -5.81 -1.09 2.46
CA PRO A 154 -6.78 -0.01 2.47
C PRO A 154 -8.03 -0.30 1.63
N ILE A 155 -9.18 0.23 2.05
CA ILE A 155 -10.49 0.04 1.39
C ILE A 155 -10.56 0.63 -0.03
N VAL A 156 -9.72 1.63 -0.29
CA VAL A 156 -9.48 2.22 -1.61
C VAL A 156 -7.99 2.12 -1.91
N VAL A 157 -7.65 1.89 -3.18
CA VAL A 157 -6.26 2.09 -3.62
C VAL A 157 -5.90 3.55 -3.36
N PRO A 158 -4.81 3.85 -2.62
CA PRO A 158 -4.41 5.22 -2.37
C PRO A 158 -4.14 5.98 -3.67
N ASP A 159 -4.78 7.14 -3.84
CA ASP A 159 -4.51 8.07 -4.96
C ASP A 159 -3.28 8.94 -4.64
N VAL A 160 -2.14 8.27 -4.43
CA VAL A 160 -0.84 8.92 -4.22
C VAL A 160 0.22 8.24 -5.09
N PRO A 161 1.12 9.01 -5.71
CA PRO A 161 2.27 8.42 -6.39
C PRO A 161 3.20 7.75 -5.37
N ALA A 162 3.60 6.51 -5.64
CA ALA A 162 4.65 5.83 -4.87
C ALA A 162 6.03 6.46 -5.16
N GLY A 163 6.93 6.43 -4.16
CA GLY A 163 8.29 6.93 -4.32
C GLY A 163 8.42 8.46 -4.30
N VAL A 164 7.40 9.15 -3.77
CA VAL A 164 7.42 10.61 -3.50
C VAL A 164 7.61 10.83 -2.00
N PRO A 165 8.43 11.80 -1.56
CA PRO A 165 8.62 12.06 -0.13
C PRO A 165 7.32 12.45 0.60
N ALA A 166 7.04 11.78 1.72
CA ALA A 166 5.95 12.08 2.66
C ALA A 166 4.54 12.23 2.04
N PRO A 167 4.02 11.19 1.34
CA PRO A 167 2.68 11.23 0.77
C PRO A 167 1.60 11.17 1.85
N LEU A 168 0.41 11.72 1.57
CA LEU A 168 -0.76 11.66 2.46
C LEU A 168 -1.36 10.25 2.46
N ARG A 169 -0.76 9.35 3.24
CA ARG A 169 -1.18 7.94 3.33
C ARG A 169 -2.57 7.78 3.94
N LEU A 170 -3.39 6.90 3.37
CA LEU A 170 -4.62 6.42 4.00
C LEU A 170 -4.24 5.29 4.97
N THR A 171 -4.00 5.65 6.24
CA THR A 171 -3.63 4.68 7.27
C THR A 171 -4.88 4.01 7.86
N GLU A 172 -4.70 2.86 8.50
CA GLU A 172 -5.78 2.18 9.25
C GLU A 172 -6.45 3.12 10.26
N TRP A 173 -5.65 3.94 10.96
CA TRP A 173 -6.18 4.96 11.86
C TRP A 173 -7.08 5.97 11.15
N LYS A 174 -6.71 6.42 9.94
CA LYS A 174 -7.54 7.34 9.16
C LYS A 174 -8.82 6.68 8.67
N GLU A 175 -8.78 5.41 8.27
CA GLU A 175 -10.00 4.66 7.94
C GLU A 175 -10.92 4.53 9.16
N GLY A 176 -10.36 4.25 10.34
CA GLY A 176 -11.09 4.25 11.60
C GLY A 176 -11.71 5.63 11.90
N ALA A 177 -10.98 6.71 11.65
CA ALA A 177 -11.50 8.07 11.79
C ALA A 177 -12.68 8.36 10.84
N LEU A 178 -12.59 7.92 9.58
CA LEU A 178 -13.67 8.05 8.61
C LEU A 178 -14.90 7.23 9.01
N LYS A 179 -14.72 6.01 9.55
CA LYS A 179 -15.81 5.17 10.09
C LYS A 179 -16.53 5.85 11.25
N VAL A 180 -15.80 6.52 12.15
CA VAL A 180 -16.38 7.32 13.24
C VAL A 180 -17.25 8.44 12.68
N ILE A 181 -16.72 9.23 11.74
CA ILE A 181 -17.47 10.35 11.13
C ILE A 181 -18.72 9.84 10.41
N ALA A 182 -18.59 8.78 9.61
CA ALA A 182 -19.72 8.22 8.86
C ALA A 182 -20.81 7.69 9.80
N THR A 183 -20.43 6.98 10.87
CA THR A 183 -21.37 6.48 11.88
C THR A 183 -22.07 7.63 12.61
N LEU A 184 -21.29 8.61 13.06
CA LEU A 184 -21.77 9.80 13.75
C LEU A 184 -22.81 10.56 12.92
N ARG A 185 -22.48 10.89 11.67
CA ARG A 185 -23.36 11.66 10.78
C ARG A 185 -24.60 10.88 10.37
N ARG A 186 -24.50 9.55 10.25
CA ARG A 186 -25.64 8.70 9.88
C ARG A 186 -26.72 8.66 10.97
N GLN A 187 -26.34 8.53 12.24
CA GLN A 187 -27.30 8.40 13.35
C GLN A 187 -27.50 9.68 14.16
N GLY A 188 -26.72 10.73 13.89
CA GLY A 188 -26.75 12.03 14.59
C GLY A 188 -25.96 12.08 15.90
N PHE A 189 -25.44 10.96 16.38
CA PHE A 189 -24.61 10.84 17.57
C PHE A 189 -23.63 9.67 17.43
N ILE A 190 -22.72 9.45 18.37
CA ILE A 190 -21.91 8.21 18.47
C ILE A 190 -21.61 7.89 19.93
N THR A 191 -21.41 6.61 20.24
CA THR A 191 -21.02 6.15 21.58
C THR A 191 -19.52 5.86 21.66
N THR A 192 -18.95 5.86 22.88
CA THR A 192 -17.55 5.46 23.11
C THR A 192 -17.25 4.04 22.64
N LYS A 193 -18.23 3.14 22.77
CA LYS A 193 -18.14 1.75 22.29
C LYS A 193 -17.97 1.71 20.77
N GLN A 194 -18.82 2.42 20.03
CA GLN A 194 -18.75 2.50 18.57
C GLN A 194 -17.44 3.14 18.08
N ILE A 195 -16.91 4.14 18.81
CA ILE A 195 -15.60 4.73 18.47
C ILE A 195 -14.48 3.68 18.64
N ALA A 196 -14.49 2.92 19.73
CA ALA A 196 -13.50 1.88 19.97
C ALA A 196 -13.60 0.75 18.93
N GLU A 197 -14.81 0.37 18.51
CA GLU A 197 -15.06 -0.60 17.43
C GLU A 197 -14.52 -0.13 16.07
N CYS A 198 -14.32 1.18 15.87
CA CYS A 198 -13.67 1.72 14.68
C CYS A 198 -12.13 1.64 14.73
N GLY A 199 -11.54 1.08 15.80
CA GLY A 199 -10.08 0.92 15.92
C GLY A 199 -9.33 2.20 16.31
N VAL A 200 -10.02 3.22 16.82
CA VAL A 200 -9.43 4.49 17.24
C VAL A 200 -9.67 4.81 18.72
N SER A 201 -8.80 5.64 19.30
CA SER A 201 -8.88 5.98 20.72
C SER A 201 -10.12 6.81 21.05
N ALA A 202 -11.13 6.19 21.67
CA ALA A 202 -12.34 6.87 22.14
C ALA A 202 -12.03 8.06 23.07
N THR A 203 -11.00 7.95 23.91
CA THR A 203 -10.57 9.03 24.81
C THR A 203 -10.10 10.26 24.04
N ASN A 204 -9.31 10.09 22.97
CA ASN A 204 -8.82 11.23 22.19
C ASN A 204 -9.96 11.95 21.47
N TRP A 205 -10.87 11.19 20.87
CA TRP A 205 -12.04 11.70 20.16
C TRP A 205 -12.97 12.49 21.09
N THR A 206 -13.35 11.89 22.22
CA THR A 206 -14.32 12.48 23.16
C THR A 206 -13.78 13.66 23.97
N ARG A 207 -12.45 13.80 24.10
CA ARG A 207 -11.83 14.96 24.77
C ARG A 207 -11.58 16.13 23.83
N SER A 208 -11.30 15.86 22.55
CA SER A 208 -10.68 16.86 21.66
C SER A 208 -11.60 17.31 20.53
N TRP A 209 -12.41 16.40 19.97
CA TRP A 209 -13.06 16.60 18.68
C TRP A 209 -14.58 16.46 18.69
N LEU A 210 -15.15 15.90 19.75
CA LEU A 210 -16.59 15.72 19.91
C LEU A 210 -17.12 16.49 21.12
N ASP A 211 -18.39 16.88 21.05
CA ASP A 211 -19.12 17.46 22.18
C ASP A 211 -20.06 16.42 22.80
N LYS A 212 -20.44 16.63 24.06
CA LYS A 212 -21.39 15.74 24.74
C LYS A 212 -22.77 15.89 24.09
N GLY A 213 -23.40 14.76 23.76
CA GLY A 213 -24.76 14.74 23.25
C GLY A 213 -25.80 14.97 24.35
N ALA A 214 -27.08 15.01 23.94
CA ALA A 214 -28.21 15.24 24.85
C ALA A 214 -28.35 14.12 25.90
N GLU A 215 -28.02 12.88 25.53
CA GLU A 215 -28.08 11.73 26.42
C GLU A 215 -26.70 11.33 26.94
N ARG A 216 -26.66 10.86 28.19
CA ARG A 216 -25.40 10.39 28.79
C ARG A 216 -24.82 9.23 27.97
N GLY A 217 -23.56 9.38 27.57
CA GLY A 217 -22.84 8.36 26.79
C GLY A 217 -22.90 8.56 25.28
N THR A 218 -23.65 9.57 24.82
CA THR A 218 -23.68 9.99 23.43
C THR A 218 -22.77 11.20 23.18
N TRP A 219 -22.23 11.27 21.97
CA TRP A 219 -21.32 12.32 21.52
C TRP A 219 -21.75 12.82 20.15
N VAL A 220 -21.62 14.12 19.92
CA VAL A 220 -22.05 14.79 18.68
C VAL A 220 -20.88 15.53 18.02
N GLU A 221 -21.03 15.86 16.74
CA GLU A 221 -20.03 16.59 15.97
C GLU A 221 -19.78 17.98 16.59
N SER A 222 -18.51 18.37 16.72
CA SER A 222 -18.11 19.70 17.20
C SER A 222 -17.38 20.47 16.11
N ALA A 223 -17.30 21.81 16.25
CA ALA A 223 -16.54 22.67 15.34
C ALA A 223 -15.02 22.37 15.34
N ARG A 224 -14.51 21.59 16.29
CA ARG A 224 -13.09 21.24 16.43
C ARG A 224 -12.71 19.96 15.67
N MET A 225 -13.70 19.24 15.12
CA MET A 225 -13.44 17.99 14.42
C MET A 225 -12.69 18.24 13.11
N PRO A 226 -11.54 17.58 12.88
CA PRO A 226 -10.83 17.71 11.61
C PRO A 226 -11.67 17.17 10.44
N ALA A 227 -11.58 17.83 9.28
CA ALA A 227 -12.27 17.44 8.05
C ALA A 227 -11.59 16.26 7.33
N PHE A 228 -11.49 15.10 8.00
CA PHE A 228 -10.85 13.90 7.43
C PHE A 228 -11.56 13.38 6.17
N ASP A 229 -12.88 13.55 6.11
CA ASP A 229 -13.73 13.22 4.97
C ASP A 229 -13.35 14.00 3.71
N GLN A 230 -12.99 15.28 3.87
CA GLN A 230 -12.55 16.13 2.76
C GLN A 230 -11.13 15.77 2.27
N GLN A 231 -10.30 15.21 3.14
CA GLN A 231 -8.95 14.75 2.77
C GLN A 231 -8.99 13.43 1.99
N HIS A 232 -10.00 12.59 2.20
CA HIS A 232 -10.13 11.27 1.58
C HIS A 232 -11.57 10.98 1.12
N PRO A 233 -12.11 11.72 0.13
CA PRO A 233 -13.53 11.68 -0.23
C PRO A 233 -13.99 10.34 -0.81
N GLU A 234 -13.14 9.68 -1.62
CA GLU A 234 -13.47 8.36 -2.18
C GLU A 234 -13.53 7.29 -1.08
N ALA A 235 -12.55 7.29 -0.17
CA ALA A 235 -12.52 6.37 0.96
C ALA A 235 -13.76 6.55 1.85
N PHE A 236 -14.12 7.80 2.12
CA PHE A 236 -15.32 8.14 2.88
C PHE A 236 -16.58 7.60 2.20
N THR A 237 -16.71 7.79 0.88
CA THR A 237 -17.86 7.30 0.09
C THR A 237 -17.99 5.77 0.18
N LYS A 238 -16.89 5.02 0.02
CA LYS A 238 -16.93 3.55 0.15
C LYS A 238 -17.29 3.09 1.56
N ILE A 239 -16.81 3.79 2.58
CA ILE A 239 -17.15 3.50 3.98
C ILE A 239 -18.65 3.72 4.24
N GLN A 240 -19.23 4.81 3.71
CA GLN A 240 -20.67 5.06 3.81
C GLN A 240 -21.47 3.95 3.13
N GLN A 241 -21.10 3.56 1.91
CA GLN A 241 -21.76 2.46 1.19
C GLN A 241 -21.70 1.13 1.94
N ALA A 242 -20.57 0.80 2.55
CA ALA A 242 -20.41 -0.40 3.37
C ALA A 242 -21.30 -0.37 4.63
N LEU A 243 -21.37 0.78 5.29
CA LEU A 243 -22.25 1.01 6.43
C LEU A 243 -23.73 0.89 6.06
N ASP A 244 -24.15 1.39 4.90
CA ASP A 244 -25.53 1.29 4.43
C ASP A 244 -25.90 -0.15 4.05
N LYS A 245 -24.98 -0.87 3.38
CA LYS A 245 -25.17 -2.28 3.03
C LYS A 245 -25.30 -3.17 4.26
N SER A 246 -24.54 -2.90 5.32
CA SER A 246 -24.65 -3.65 6.59
C SER A 246 -25.92 -3.33 7.40
N ALA A 247 -26.57 -2.20 7.15
CA ALA A 247 -27.82 -1.81 7.80
C ALA A 247 -29.06 -2.38 7.11
N GLN A 248 -28.95 -2.85 5.86
CA GLN A 248 -30.02 -3.58 5.19
C GLN A 248 -29.97 -5.06 5.62
N PRO A 249 -30.94 -5.56 6.40
CA PRO A 249 -31.01 -6.98 6.67
C PRO A 249 -31.18 -7.71 5.34
N THR A 250 -30.38 -8.75 5.14
CA THR A 250 -30.50 -9.66 4.00
C THR A 250 -31.91 -10.24 4.00
N LEU A 251 -32.80 -9.66 3.20
CA LEU A 251 -34.09 -10.24 2.87
C LEU A 251 -33.82 -11.43 1.94
N PHE A 252 -33.42 -12.56 2.54
CA PHE A 252 -33.51 -13.84 1.87
C PHE A 252 -34.97 -14.29 1.91
N THR A 253 -35.65 -14.09 0.77
CA THR A 253 -36.67 -15.02 0.25
C THR A 253 -36.01 -16.19 -0.42
#